data_AF-A0A9E0TYF6-F1
#
_entry.id   AF-A0A9E0TYF6-F1
#
_cell.length_a   1.000
_cell.length_b   1.000
_cell.length_c   1.000
_cell.angle_alpha   90.00
_cell.angle_beta   90.00
_cell.angle_gamma   90.00
#
_symmetry.space_group_name_H-M   'P 1'
#
loop_
_entity.id
_entity.type
_entity.pdbx_description
1 polymer ?
#
loop_
_entity_poly.entity_id
_entity_poly.type
_entity_poly.pdbx_seq_one_letter_code
_entity_poly.pdbx_strand_id
1 'polypeptide(L)'
;LQQYEISAFCKEGFESRHNTGYWTGRFFFGMGPSAFSYFGNRRFRNIANLSRYCKLQEAGVSAIDFEEALSVEDRRKELLALALRLRKGVDLDAFQQRFGMLQEETLSALTSLCEQGLLVQKSGSIALSPKGVLFYDTLASELI
;
A
#
# COMPACT_ATOMS: atom_id res chain seq x y z
N LEU A 1 -2.89 22.33 9.15
CA LEU A 1 -2.21 21.04 8.86
C LEU A 1 -2.72 20.56 7.51
N GLN A 2 -1.86 19.93 6.71
CA GLN A 2 -2.26 19.35 5.44
C GLN A 2 -2.51 17.85 5.62
N GLN A 3 -3.59 17.34 5.03
CA GLN A 3 -3.82 15.91 4.92
C GLN A 3 -2.83 15.38 3.88
N TYR A 4 -1.83 14.59 4.28
CA TYR A 4 -0.85 14.05 3.35
C TYR A 4 -1.22 12.62 2.90
N GLU A 5 -2.03 11.93 3.69
CA GLU A 5 -2.68 10.66 3.36
C GLU A 5 -4.09 10.59 3.95
N ILE A 6 -4.93 9.64 3.51
CA ILE A 6 -6.36 9.53 3.87
C ILE A 6 -6.64 9.73 5.37
N SER A 7 -5.84 9.16 6.27
CA SER A 7 -6.10 9.19 7.71
C SER A 7 -5.18 10.10 8.54
N ALA A 8 -4.22 10.80 7.94
CA ALA A 8 -3.21 11.54 8.69
C ALA A 8 -2.86 12.91 8.11
N PHE A 9 -2.49 13.80 9.03
CA PHE A 9 -2.22 15.20 8.79
C PHE A 9 -0.85 15.58 9.35
N CYS A 10 -0.15 16.49 8.68
CA CYS A 10 1.12 17.01 9.17
C CYS A 10 1.29 18.49 8.80
N LYS A 11 2.37 19.10 9.33
CA LYS A 11 2.93 20.31 8.74
C LYS A 11 3.72 19.90 7.49
N GLU A 12 3.85 20.81 6.53
CA GLU A 12 4.64 20.59 5.33
C GLU A 12 6.07 20.16 5.69
N GLY A 13 6.55 19.07 5.09
CA GLY A 13 7.87 18.49 5.36
C GLY A 13 7.97 17.63 6.63
N PHE A 14 6.87 17.42 7.35
CA PHE A 14 6.79 16.57 8.54
C PHE A 14 5.91 15.33 8.32
N GLU A 15 5.85 14.82 7.10
CA GLU A 15 5.14 13.59 6.77
C GLU A 15 5.76 12.40 7.51
N SER A 16 4.92 11.48 8.03
CA SER A 16 5.43 10.26 8.66
C SER A 16 6.22 9.44 7.64
N ARG A 17 7.51 9.23 7.93
CA ARG A 17 8.40 8.37 7.14
C ARG A 17 7.91 6.92 7.13
N HIS A 18 7.31 6.46 8.23
CA HIS A 18 6.76 5.13 8.36
C HIS A 18 5.55 4.97 7.43
N ASN A 19 4.49 5.76 7.62
CA ASN A 19 3.26 5.65 6.82
C ASN A 19 3.55 5.85 5.32
N THR A 20 4.35 6.86 4.99
CA THR A 20 4.77 7.09 3.59
C THR A 20 5.53 5.90 3.04
N GLY A 21 6.36 5.23 3.85
CA GLY A 21 7.03 3.98 3.47
C GLY A 21 6.05 2.87 3.10
N TYR A 22 5.03 2.62 3.93
CA TYR A 22 3.98 1.62 3.64
C TYR A 22 3.27 1.93 2.32
N TRP A 23 2.81 3.17 2.16
CA TRP A 23 2.02 3.59 1.00
C TRP A 23 2.84 3.63 -0.30
N THR A 24 4.16 3.73 -0.22
CA THR A 24 5.06 3.72 -1.39
C THR A 24 5.72 2.37 -1.68
N GLY A 25 5.24 1.31 -1.02
CA GLY A 25 5.73 -0.05 -1.21
C GLY A 25 7.17 -0.26 -0.76
N ARG A 26 7.64 0.52 0.22
CA ARG A 26 8.99 0.34 0.78
C ARG A 26 9.03 -0.95 1.59
N PHE A 27 10.10 -1.73 1.44
CA PHE A 27 10.31 -2.90 2.27
C PHE A 27 10.49 -2.53 3.75
N PHE A 28 9.97 -3.38 4.63
CA PHE A 28 10.10 -3.26 6.07
C PHE A 28 10.07 -4.63 6.73
N PHE A 29 10.68 -4.71 7.90
CA PHE A 29 10.62 -5.87 8.78
C PHE A 29 9.90 -5.48 10.06
N GLY A 30 8.84 -6.23 10.39
CA GLY A 30 8.17 -6.15 11.67
C GLY A 30 8.82 -7.07 12.68
N MET A 31 9.08 -6.54 13.87
CA MET A 31 9.69 -7.29 14.97
C MET A 31 8.67 -7.47 16.08
N GLY A 32 8.72 -8.62 16.76
CA GLY A 32 7.79 -8.98 17.82
C GLY A 32 6.62 -9.85 17.34
N PRO A 33 5.78 -10.32 18.29
CA PRO A 33 4.63 -11.15 17.99
C PRO A 33 3.61 -10.41 17.13
N SER A 34 2.92 -11.14 16.24
CA SER A 34 1.95 -10.60 15.28
C SER A 34 2.50 -9.59 14.27
N ALA A 35 3.78 -9.24 14.32
CA ALA A 35 4.35 -8.22 13.45
C ALA A 35 4.40 -8.72 12.00
N PHE A 36 3.90 -7.90 11.08
CA PHE A 36 4.02 -8.14 9.65
C PHE A 36 5.32 -7.56 9.11
N SER A 37 5.82 -8.17 8.05
CA SER A 37 6.94 -7.70 7.25
C SER A 37 6.56 -7.74 5.78
N TYR A 38 7.20 -6.88 4.99
CA TYR A 38 7.12 -6.88 3.54
C TYR A 38 8.53 -6.79 2.96
N PHE A 39 9.02 -7.88 2.38
CA PHE A 39 10.38 -7.95 1.82
C PHE A 39 10.44 -8.98 0.70
N GLY A 40 11.24 -8.71 -0.34
CA GLY A 40 11.41 -9.66 -1.44
C GLY A 40 10.10 -10.02 -2.13
N ASN A 41 9.14 -9.09 -2.16
CA ASN A 41 7.81 -9.25 -2.73
C ASN A 41 6.92 -10.26 -2.00
N ARG A 42 7.26 -10.59 -0.74
CA ARG A 42 6.48 -11.47 0.13
C ARG A 42 6.01 -10.69 1.34
N ARG A 43 4.79 -11.00 1.78
CA ARG A 43 4.23 -10.51 3.05
C ARG A 43 4.25 -11.68 4.03
N PHE A 44 4.83 -11.48 5.21
CA PHE A 44 4.91 -12.54 6.21
C PHE A 44 4.70 -11.97 7.61
N ARG A 45 4.22 -12.81 8.51
CA ARG A 45 3.86 -12.43 9.87
C ARG A 45 4.54 -13.36 10.87
N ASN A 46 4.97 -12.78 12.00
CA ASN A 46 5.40 -13.56 13.16
C ASN A 46 4.20 -14.12 13.94
N ILE A 47 4.40 -15.26 14.59
CA ILE A 47 3.41 -15.89 15.46
C ILE A 47 2.87 -14.92 16.51
N ALA A 48 1.54 -14.89 16.65
CA ALA A 48 0.87 -13.96 17.54
C ALA A 48 1.04 -14.32 19.03
N ASN A 49 1.18 -15.61 19.33
CA ASN A 49 1.32 -16.07 20.70
C ASN A 49 2.70 -15.68 21.25
N LEU A 50 2.72 -14.75 22.22
CA LEU A 50 3.94 -14.23 22.83
C LEU A 50 4.85 -15.33 23.39
N SER A 51 4.28 -16.29 24.13
CA SER A 51 5.08 -17.36 24.75
C SER A 51 5.74 -18.27 23.71
N ARG A 52 5.03 -18.58 22.61
CA ARG A 52 5.62 -19.33 21.48
C ARG A 52 6.65 -18.50 20.73
N TYR A 53 6.38 -17.21 20.51
CA TYR A 53 7.33 -16.28 19.89
C TYR A 53 8.66 -16.26 20.66
N CYS A 54 8.64 -16.04 21.98
CA CYS A 54 9.85 -16.01 22.80
C CYS A 54 10.62 -17.34 22.73
N LYS A 55 9.94 -18.49 22.83
CA LYS A 55 10.57 -19.80 22.70
C LYS A 55 11.27 -20.00 21.35
N LEU A 56 10.65 -19.56 20.25
CA LEU A 56 11.25 -19.66 18.92
C LEU A 56 12.48 -18.75 18.79
N GLN A 57 12.41 -17.53 19.34
CA GLN A 57 13.55 -16.60 19.35
C GLN A 57 14.73 -17.15 20.17
N GLU A 58 14.46 -17.68 21.37
CA GLU A 58 15.48 -18.30 22.23
C GLU A 58 16.14 -19.51 21.55
N ALA A 59 15.37 -20.27 20.77
CA ALA A 59 15.87 -21.41 20.00
C ALA A 59 16.59 -21.04 18.69
N GLY A 60 16.61 -19.76 18.29
CA GLY A 60 17.18 -19.32 17.02
C GLY A 60 16.38 -19.78 15.79
N VAL A 61 15.09 -20.09 15.96
CA VAL A 61 14.20 -20.58 14.89
C VAL A 61 13.31 -19.44 14.40
N SER A 62 12.97 -19.45 13.11
CA SER A 62 12.03 -18.49 12.52
C SER A 62 10.70 -18.48 13.28
N ALA A 63 10.22 -17.30 13.63
CA ALA A 63 8.91 -17.10 14.24
C ALA A 63 7.78 -16.88 13.24
N ILE A 64 8.06 -16.99 11.93
CA ILE A 64 7.08 -16.78 10.86
C ILE A 64 6.03 -17.91 10.89
N ASP A 65 4.76 -17.56 11.03
CA ASP A 65 3.62 -18.50 11.04
C ASP A 65 2.64 -18.26 9.88
N PHE A 66 2.83 -17.21 9.11
CA PHE A 66 2.06 -16.88 7.93
C PHE A 66 2.95 -16.25 6.87
N GLU A 67 2.71 -16.62 5.63
CA GLU A 67 3.35 -16.03 4.48
C GLU A 67 2.41 -16.03 3.27
N GLU A 68 2.48 -14.95 2.51
CA GLU A 68 1.75 -14.74 1.27
C GLU A 68 2.71 -14.22 0.20
N ALA A 69 2.61 -14.82 -0.99
CA ALA A 69 3.26 -14.37 -2.20
C ALA A 69 2.17 -14.06 -3.23
N LEU A 70 2.07 -12.79 -3.61
CA LEU A 70 1.12 -12.36 -4.63
C LEU A 70 1.70 -12.59 -6.02
N SER A 71 0.80 -12.76 -6.99
CA SER A 71 1.20 -12.67 -8.40
C SER A 71 1.79 -11.29 -8.67
N VAL A 72 2.61 -11.19 -9.72
CA VAL A 72 3.21 -9.92 -10.12
C VAL A 72 2.15 -8.85 -10.38
N GLU A 73 1.00 -9.27 -10.91
CA GLU A 73 -0.10 -8.39 -11.24
C GLU A 73 -0.88 -7.93 -10.00
N ASP A 74 -1.32 -8.86 -9.16
CA ASP A 74 -2.07 -8.53 -7.93
C ASP A 74 -1.25 -7.60 -7.03
N ARG A 75 0.06 -7.83 -6.99
CA ARG A 75 0.98 -6.94 -6.28
C ARG A 75 0.98 -5.53 -6.87
N ARG A 76 0.96 -5.36 -8.20
CA ARG A 76 0.93 -4.03 -8.82
C ARG A 76 -0.39 -3.32 -8.50
N LYS A 77 -1.51 -4.05 -8.55
CA LYS A 77 -2.84 -3.55 -8.15
C LYS A 77 -2.86 -3.09 -6.70
N GLU A 78 -2.36 -3.92 -5.78
CA GLU A 78 -2.24 -3.55 -4.36
C GLU A 78 -1.34 -2.32 -4.15
N LEU A 79 -0.17 -2.27 -4.79
CA LEU A 79 0.77 -1.16 -4.67
C LEU A 79 0.17 0.15 -5.20
N LEU A 80 -0.61 0.07 -6.28
CA LEU A 80 -1.33 1.21 -6.83
C LEU A 80 -2.40 1.71 -5.86
N ALA A 81 -3.22 0.81 -5.32
CA ALA A 81 -4.23 1.15 -4.32
C ALA A 81 -3.58 1.80 -3.08
N LEU A 82 -2.52 1.20 -2.53
CA LEU A 82 -1.77 1.76 -1.40
C LEU A 82 -1.20 3.15 -1.70
N ALA A 83 -0.66 3.36 -2.90
CA ALA A 83 -0.09 4.63 -3.30
C ALA A 83 -1.16 5.74 -3.45
N LEU A 84 -2.36 5.39 -3.91
CA LEU A 84 -3.49 6.33 -4.01
C LEU A 84 -3.96 6.88 -2.66
N ARG A 85 -3.60 6.22 -1.54
CA ARG A 85 -3.84 6.77 -0.20
C ARG A 85 -3.12 8.10 0.03
N LEU A 86 -2.02 8.35 -0.67
CA LEU A 86 -1.28 9.61 -0.58
C LEU A 86 -2.03 10.71 -1.33
N ARG A 87 -2.24 11.85 -0.68
CA ARG A 87 -3.00 12.98 -1.25
C ARG A 87 -2.33 13.62 -2.46
N LYS A 88 -1.01 13.44 -2.61
CA LYS A 88 -0.25 13.86 -3.79
C LYS A 88 -0.58 13.05 -5.06
N GLY A 89 -1.25 11.90 -4.92
CA GLY A 89 -1.56 11.00 -6.02
C GLY A 89 -0.38 10.16 -6.50
N VAL A 90 -0.61 9.50 -7.63
CA VAL A 90 0.29 8.56 -8.29
C VAL A 90 0.52 9.03 -9.71
N ASP A 91 1.79 9.31 -10.04
CA ASP A 91 2.25 9.44 -11.41
C ASP A 91 2.30 8.02 -12.03
N LEU A 92 1.45 7.76 -13.01
CA LEU A 92 1.31 6.42 -13.59
C LEU A 92 2.56 5.99 -14.37
N ASP A 93 3.21 6.91 -15.07
CA ASP A 93 4.41 6.61 -15.85
C ASP A 93 5.55 6.23 -14.90
N ALA A 94 5.78 7.03 -13.86
CA ALA A 94 6.78 6.73 -12.84
C ALA A 94 6.45 5.43 -12.07
N PHE A 95 5.16 5.19 -11.81
CA PHE A 95 4.71 3.95 -11.18
C PHE A 95 5.03 2.73 -12.05
N GLN A 96 4.69 2.78 -13.33
CA GLN A 96 4.91 1.68 -14.27
C GLN A 96 6.40 1.44 -14.55
N GLN A 97 7.23 2.50 -14.58
CA GLN A 97 8.68 2.35 -14.65
C GLN A 97 9.25 1.62 -13.42
N ARG A 98 8.70 1.88 -12.24
CA ARG A 98 9.20 1.29 -10.99
C ARG A 98 8.68 -0.12 -10.72
N PHE A 99 7.41 -0.39 -11.01
CA PHE A 99 6.73 -1.63 -10.60
C PHE A 99 6.31 -2.52 -11.79
N GLY A 100 6.47 -2.04 -13.02
CA GLY A 100 6.07 -2.70 -14.25
C GLY A 100 4.72 -2.23 -14.77
N MET A 101 4.42 -2.62 -16.01
CA MET A 101 3.21 -2.18 -16.71
C MET A 101 1.93 -2.65 -16.01
N LEU A 102 0.96 -1.73 -15.93
CA LEU A 102 -0.41 -2.03 -15.57
C LEU A 102 -1.11 -2.68 -16.79
N GLN A 103 -2.03 -3.59 -16.52
CA GLN A 103 -2.84 -4.18 -17.57
C GLN A 103 -3.98 -3.26 -17.98
N GLU A 104 -4.55 -3.52 -19.15
CA GLU A 104 -5.64 -2.72 -19.73
C GLU A 104 -6.86 -2.67 -18.80
N GLU A 105 -7.17 -3.77 -18.14
CA GLU A 105 -8.24 -3.90 -17.15
C GLU A 105 -8.04 -2.93 -15.98
N THR A 106 -6.79 -2.77 -15.50
CA THR A 106 -6.48 -1.83 -14.41
C THR A 106 -6.59 -0.38 -14.88
N LEU A 107 -6.14 -0.07 -16.10
CA LEU A 107 -6.26 1.26 -16.69
C LEU A 107 -7.74 1.64 -16.96
N SER A 108 -8.54 0.67 -17.40
CA SER A 108 -9.98 0.81 -17.57
C SER A 108 -10.68 1.07 -16.23
N ALA A 109 -10.33 0.32 -15.17
CA ALA A 109 -10.84 0.56 -13.82
C ALA A 109 -10.52 1.98 -13.33
N LEU A 110 -9.29 2.47 -13.52
CA LEU A 110 -8.91 3.85 -13.19
C LEU A 110 -9.74 4.89 -13.94
N THR A 111 -10.04 4.64 -15.22
CA THR A 111 -10.88 5.51 -16.05
C THR A 111 -12.31 5.56 -15.52
N SER A 112 -12.92 4.41 -15.25
CA SER A 112 -14.26 4.30 -14.63
C SER A 112 -14.31 5.05 -13.28
N LEU A 113 -13.30 4.87 -12.43
CA LEU A 113 -13.22 5.56 -11.13
C LEU A 113 -13.08 7.08 -11.27
N CYS A 114 -12.47 7.58 -12.36
CA CYS A 114 -12.45 9.01 -12.69
C CYS A 114 -13.85 9.49 -13.12
N GLU A 115 -14.56 8.74 -13.97
CA GLU A 115 -15.93 9.05 -14.41
C GLU A 115 -16.93 9.09 -13.25
N GLN A 116 -16.76 8.20 -12.27
CA GLN A 116 -17.54 8.18 -11.02
C GLN A 116 -17.21 9.35 -10.07
N GLY A 117 -16.19 10.15 -10.39
CA GLY A 117 -15.70 11.26 -9.59
C GLY A 117 -14.96 10.84 -8.32
N LEU A 118 -14.49 9.60 -8.22
CA LEU A 118 -13.70 9.11 -7.09
C LEU A 118 -12.21 9.43 -7.26
N LEU A 119 -11.73 9.43 -8.50
CA LEU A 119 -10.39 9.86 -8.86
C LEU A 119 -10.43 11.18 -9.65
N VAL A 120 -9.34 11.93 -9.57
CA VAL A 120 -9.10 13.12 -10.37
C VAL A 120 -7.71 13.04 -10.99
N GLN A 121 -7.61 13.43 -12.25
CA GLN A 121 -6.33 13.56 -12.94
C GLN A 121 -5.78 14.98 -12.74
N LYS A 122 -4.55 15.10 -12.25
CA LYS A 122 -3.85 16.36 -12.00
C LYS A 122 -2.43 16.27 -12.52
N SER A 123 -2.11 17.05 -13.56
CA SER A 123 -0.73 17.21 -14.07
C SER A 123 0.00 15.89 -14.33
N GLY A 124 -0.69 14.91 -14.94
CA GLY A 124 -0.12 13.57 -15.23
C GLY A 124 -0.20 12.56 -14.08
N SER A 125 -0.62 12.99 -12.88
CA SER A 125 -0.89 12.09 -11.75
C SER A 125 -2.37 11.83 -11.55
N ILE A 126 -2.72 10.66 -11.01
CA ILE A 126 -4.08 10.33 -10.56
C ILE A 126 -4.12 10.40 -9.03
N ALA A 127 -5.11 11.09 -8.49
CA ALA A 127 -5.28 11.25 -7.04
C ALA A 127 -6.74 11.04 -6.63
N LEU A 128 -6.97 10.70 -5.36
CA LEU A 128 -8.32 10.66 -4.80
C LEU A 128 -8.96 12.05 -4.81
N SER A 129 -10.19 12.12 -5.30
CA SER A 129 -11.06 13.28 -5.08
C SER A 129 -11.48 13.37 -3.60
N PRO A 130 -12.09 14.47 -3.14
CA PRO A 130 -12.70 14.51 -1.80
C PRO A 130 -13.72 13.38 -1.59
N LYS A 131 -14.52 13.04 -2.61
CA LYS A 131 -15.43 11.89 -2.58
C LYS A 131 -14.67 10.57 -2.52
N GLY A 132 -13.60 10.42 -3.31
CA GLY A 132 -12.74 9.23 -3.30
C GLY A 132 -12.09 8.94 -1.95
N VAL A 133 -11.76 9.97 -1.17
CA VAL A 133 -11.25 9.78 0.21
C VAL A 133 -12.31 9.13 1.10
N LEU A 134 -13.58 9.51 0.96
CA LEU A 134 -14.68 8.95 1.77
C LEU A 134 -15.04 7.52 1.37
N PHE A 135 -14.87 7.17 0.09
CA PHE A 135 -15.21 5.86 -0.47
C PHE A 135 -13.95 5.07 -0.91
N TYR A 136 -12.83 5.29 -0.22
CA TYR A 136 -11.56 4.69 -0.62
C TYR A 136 -11.62 3.15 -0.61
N ASP A 137 -12.28 2.55 0.38
CA ASP A 137 -12.32 1.09 0.49
C ASP A 137 -13.08 0.46 -0.70
N THR A 138 -14.15 1.10 -1.16
CA THR A 138 -14.87 0.69 -2.39
C THR A 138 -13.96 0.82 -3.61
N LEU A 139 -13.28 1.95 -3.76
CA LEU A 139 -12.33 2.15 -4.85
C LEU A 139 -11.20 1.12 -4.84
N ALA A 140 -10.62 0.83 -3.67
CA ALA A 140 -9.55 -0.13 -3.54
C ALA A 140 -10.01 -1.54 -3.91
N SER A 141 -11.25 -1.92 -3.59
CA SER A 141 -11.84 -3.20 -3.99
C SER A 141 -12.13 -3.32 -5.48
N GLU A 142 -12.29 -2.20 -6.21
CA GLU A 142 -12.42 -2.24 -7.67
C GLU A 142 -11.06 -2.40 -8.37
N LEU A 143 -9.95 -2.07 -7.68
CA LEU A 143 -8.61 -2.19 -8.22
C LEU A 143 -7.95 -3.54 -7.95
N ILE A 144 -8.31 -4.22 -6.85
CA ILE A 144 -7.65 -5.44 -6.34
C ILE A 144 -8.53 -6.67 -6.55
#